data_AF-A0A1Y4FC62-F1
#
_entry.id   AF-A0A1Y4FC62-F1
#
_cell.length_a   1.000
_cell.length_b   1.000
_cell.length_c   1.000
_cell.angle_alpha   90.00
_cell.angle_beta   90.00
_cell.angle_gamma   90.00
#
_symmetry.space_group_name_H-M   'P 1'
#
loop_
_entity.id
_entity.type
_entity.pdbx_description
1 polymer ?
#
loop_
_entity_poly.entity_id
_entity_poly.type
_entity_poly.pdbx_seq_one_letter_code
_entity_poly.pdbx_strand_id
1 'polypeptide(L)'
;MRCISLNHDELMIIGCFYEGSKEETILLLEDTMNVLKEVRMDESDDEMIQMLETAIEKLKKMDEATFASLDLQKYLNDLQEDQKND
;
A
#
# COMPACT_ATOMS: atom_id res chain seq x y z
N MET A 1 4.45 19.46 -10.47
CA MET A 1 4.53 18.13 -9.83
C MET A 1 3.35 17.99 -8.90
N ARG A 2 2.45 17.02 -9.14
CA ARG A 2 1.40 16.70 -8.17
C ARG A 2 2.11 15.97 -7.03
N CYS A 3 2.17 16.57 -5.85
CA CYS A 3 2.70 15.90 -4.68
C CYS A 3 1.71 14.79 -4.33
N ILE A 4 2.11 13.52 -4.54
CA ILE A 4 1.27 12.39 -4.18
C ILE A 4 1.62 12.05 -2.74
N SER A 5 0.72 12.39 -1.83
CA SER A 5 0.84 12.00 -0.43
C SER A 5 0.07 10.71 -0.21
N LEU A 6 0.77 9.71 0.32
CA LEU A 6 0.17 8.49 0.84
C LEU A 6 -0.21 8.73 2.30
N ASN A 7 -1.39 8.26 2.69
CA ASN A 7 -1.85 8.26 4.07
C ASN A 7 -1.17 7.12 4.84
N HIS A 8 -1.32 7.10 6.17
CA HIS A 8 -0.75 6.08 7.05
C HIS A 8 -1.16 4.66 6.63
N ASP A 9 -2.46 4.43 6.41
CA ASP A 9 -3.00 3.12 6.07
C ASP A 9 -2.50 2.64 4.68
N GLU A 10 -2.43 3.57 3.72
CA GLU A 10 -1.90 3.27 2.38
C GLU A 10 -0.40 2.92 2.45
N LEU A 11 0.40 3.65 3.23
CA LEU A 11 1.81 3.34 3.42
C LEU A 11 2.01 1.99 4.10
N MET A 12 1.19 1.68 5.10
CA MET A 12 1.24 0.40 5.80
C MET A 12 0.94 -0.76 4.84
N ILE A 13 -0.15 -0.67 4.07
CA ILE A 13 -0.52 -1.68 3.07
C ILE A 13 0.58 -1.82 2.02
N ILE A 14 1.02 -0.71 1.42
CA ILE A 14 2.07 -0.75 0.39
C ILE A 14 3.35 -1.37 0.95
N GLY A 15 3.70 -1.08 2.19
CA GLY A 15 4.83 -1.71 2.87
C GLY A 15 4.63 -3.21 3.10
N CYS A 16 3.43 -3.64 3.50
CA CYS A 16 3.11 -5.06 3.70
C CYS A 16 3.18 -5.87 2.39
N PHE A 17 2.80 -5.26 1.27
CA PHE A 17 2.82 -5.86 -0.06
C PHE A 17 4.05 -5.44 -0.90
N TYR A 18 5.07 -4.88 -0.26
CA TYR A 18 6.27 -4.43 -0.95
C TYR A 18 7.11 -5.62 -1.43
N GLU A 19 7.25 -5.76 -2.75
CA GLU A 19 8.01 -6.82 -3.42
C GLU A 19 9.15 -6.22 -4.24
N GLY A 20 10.11 -5.54 -3.59
CA GLY A 20 11.37 -5.09 -4.21
C GLY A 20 11.27 -3.92 -5.21
N SER A 21 10.28 -3.90 -6.11
CA SER A 21 10.04 -2.87 -7.10
C SER A 21 8.61 -2.32 -7.07
N LYS A 22 8.42 -1.14 -7.65
CA LYS A 22 7.09 -0.49 -7.74
C LYS A 22 6.11 -1.32 -8.53
N GLU A 23 6.56 -1.86 -9.67
CA GLU A 23 5.72 -2.66 -10.56
C GLU A 23 5.28 -3.97 -9.90
N GLU A 24 6.21 -4.69 -9.26
CA GLU A 24 5.88 -5.92 -8.52
C GLU A 24 4.92 -5.64 -7.35
N THR A 25 5.15 -4.56 -6.61
CA THR A 25 4.24 -4.13 -5.53
C THR A 25 2.84 -3.80 -6.06
N ILE A 26 2.74 -3.07 -7.20
CA ILE A 26 1.44 -2.77 -7.83
C ILE A 26 0.75 -4.06 -8.28
N LEU A 27 1.47 -4.97 -8.93
CA LEU A 27 0.92 -6.23 -9.42
C LEU A 27 0.35 -7.07 -8.26
N LEU A 28 1.08 -7.16 -7.15
CA LEU A 28 0.62 -7.90 -5.97
C LEU A 28 -0.61 -7.26 -5.31
N LEU A 29 -0.66 -5.92 -5.24
CA LEU A 29 -1.83 -5.19 -4.76
C LEU A 29 -3.05 -5.40 -5.66
N GLU A 30 -2.86 -5.40 -6.98
CA GLU A 30 -3.94 -5.67 -7.95
C GLU A 30 -4.45 -7.11 -7.85
N ASP A 31 -3.56 -8.09 -7.70
CA ASP A 31 -3.92 -9.49 -7.50
C ASP A 31 -4.72 -9.67 -6.21
N THR A 32 -4.23 -9.11 -5.10
CA THR A 32 -4.92 -9.11 -3.80
C THR A 32 -6.30 -8.45 -3.90
N MET A 33 -6.41 -7.31 -4.58
CA MET A 33 -7.68 -6.62 -4.80
C MET A 33 -8.64 -7.46 -5.63
N ASN A 34 -8.17 -8.17 -6.66
CA ASN A 34 -9.01 -9.05 -7.47
C ASN A 34 -9.52 -10.23 -6.66
N VAL A 35 -8.66 -10.86 -5.85
CA VAL A 35 -9.07 -11.93 -4.93
C VAL A 35 -10.13 -11.41 -3.97
N LEU A 36 -9.93 -10.25 -3.35
CA LEU A 36 -10.92 -9.62 -2.46
C LEU A 36 -12.23 -9.33 -3.18
N LYS A 37 -12.20 -8.86 -4.43
CA LYS A 37 -13.42 -8.64 -5.23
C LYS A 37 -14.17 -9.95 -5.52
N GLU A 38 -13.45 -11.06 -5.70
CA GLU A 38 -14.07 -12.38 -5.92
C GLU A 38 -14.63 -13.00 -4.63
N VAL A 39 -13.91 -12.85 -3.51
CA VAL A 39 -14.33 -13.40 -2.22
C VAL A 39 -15.19 -12.44 -1.40
N ARG A 40 -15.44 -11.22 -1.89
CA ARG A 40 -16.19 -10.16 -1.21
C ARG A 40 -17.49 -10.68 -0.60
N MET A 41 -17.57 -10.64 0.72
CA MET A 41 -18.74 -11.11 1.48
C MET A 41 -19.49 -9.98 2.17
N ASP A 42 -18.80 -8.91 2.56
CA ASP A 42 -19.38 -7.82 3.35
C ASP A 42 -18.93 -6.40 2.95
N GLU A 43 -19.42 -5.39 3.68
CA GLU A 43 -19.09 -3.97 3.47
C GLU A 43 -17.64 -3.64 3.92
N SER A 44 -17.03 -4.44 4.79
CA SER A 44 -15.63 -4.23 5.21
C SER A 44 -14.67 -4.61 4.08
N ASP A 45 -15.00 -5.64 3.30
CA ASP A 45 -14.26 -5.98 2.08
C ASP A 45 -14.29 -4.82 1.06
N ASP A 46 -15.40 -4.08 0.94
CA ASP A 46 -15.48 -2.89 0.07
C ASP A 46 -14.51 -1.79 0.50
N GLU A 47 -14.43 -1.52 1.81
CA GLU A 47 -13.52 -0.52 2.36
C GLU A 47 -12.06 -0.91 2.09
N MET A 48 -11.72 -2.20 2.25
CA MET A 48 -10.39 -2.72 1.94
C MET A 48 -10.07 -2.62 0.44
N ILE A 49 -11.03 -2.97 -0.42
CA ILE A 49 -10.89 -2.85 -1.88
C ILE A 49 -10.70 -1.39 -2.30
N GLN A 50 -11.46 -0.44 -1.75
CA GLN A 50 -11.30 0.99 -2.02
C GLN A 50 -9.94 1.51 -1.57
N MET A 51 -9.45 1.03 -0.43
CA MET A 51 -8.13 1.40 0.09
C MET A 51 -7.02 0.91 -0.85
N LEU A 52 -7.08 -0.36 -1.27
CA LEU A 52 -6.15 -0.93 -2.25
C LEU A 52 -6.21 -0.19 -3.58
N GLU A 53 -7.41 0.10 -4.09
CA GLU A 53 -7.60 0.83 -5.35
C GLU A 53 -6.96 2.23 -5.29
N THR A 54 -7.16 2.95 -4.18
CA THR A 54 -6.59 4.28 -3.98
C THR A 54 -5.06 4.22 -3.87
N ALA A 55 -4.53 3.24 -3.15
CA ALA A 55 -3.09 3.00 -3.02
C ALA A 55 -2.45 2.69 -4.39
N ILE A 56 -3.05 1.78 -5.17
CA ILE A 56 -2.59 1.42 -6.52
C ILE A 56 -2.63 2.64 -7.45
N GLU A 57 -3.71 3.41 -7.45
CA GLU A 57 -3.81 4.63 -8.26
C GLU A 57 -2.70 5.63 -7.93
N LYS A 58 -2.42 5.84 -6.65
CA LYS A 58 -1.36 6.74 -6.19
C LYS A 58 0.01 6.23 -6.60
N LEU A 59 0.28 4.93 -6.44
CA LEU A 59 1.50 4.28 -6.88
C LEU A 59 1.73 4.39 -8.40
N LYS A 60 0.69 4.17 -9.21
CA LYS A 60 0.76 4.35 -10.68
C LYS A 60 1.09 5.78 -11.08
N LYS A 61 0.61 6.76 -10.32
CA LYS A 61 0.87 8.19 -10.55
C LYS A 61 2.23 8.63 -9.97
N MET A 62 2.87 7.82 -9.12
CA MET A 62 4.20 8.08 -8.56
C MET A 62 5.32 7.65 -9.50
N ASP A 63 6.39 8.44 -9.52
CA ASP A 63 7.63 8.09 -10.19
C ASP A 63 8.39 7.02 -9.40
N GLU A 64 9.17 6.20 -10.11
CA GLU A 64 9.98 5.14 -9.49
C GLU A 64 11.01 5.71 -8.50
N ALA A 65 11.56 6.90 -8.77
CA ALA A 65 12.46 7.59 -7.85
C ALA A 65 11.77 7.99 -6.54
N THR A 66 10.50 8.41 -6.60
CA THR A 66 9.71 8.71 -5.40
C THR A 66 9.42 7.44 -4.63
N PHE A 67 9.03 6.37 -5.32
CA PHE A 67 8.77 5.08 -4.70
C PHE A 67 10.01 4.46 -4.04
N ALA A 68 11.17 4.48 -4.72
CA ALA A 68 12.43 4.01 -4.15
C ALA A 68 12.91 4.87 -2.97
N SER A 69 12.47 6.13 -2.91
CA SER A 69 12.73 7.01 -1.76
C SER A 69 11.78 6.76 -0.59
N LEU A 70 10.69 6.03 -0.78
CA LEU A 70 9.85 5.57 0.32
C LEU A 70 10.57 4.40 0.98
N ASP A 71 11.24 4.67 2.09
CA ASP A 71 11.85 3.63 2.92
C ASP A 71 10.75 2.88 3.70
N LEU A 72 9.95 2.09 2.96
CA LEU A 72 8.77 1.39 3.47
C LEU A 72 9.13 0.41 4.58
N GLN A 73 10.29 -0.25 4.48
CA GLN A 73 10.80 -1.16 5.51
C GLN A 73 11.12 -0.41 6.79
N LYS A 74 11.77 0.75 6.72
CA LYS A 74 12.00 1.59 7.89
C LYS A 74 10.69 2.07 8.50
N TYR A 75 9.74 2.51 7.67
CA TYR A 75 8.42 2.94 8.14
C TYR A 75 7.69 1.85 8.94
N LEU A 76 7.71 0.61 8.45
CA LEU A 76 7.12 -0.53 9.14
C LEU A 76 7.86 -0.88 10.43
N ASN A 77 9.19 -0.82 10.42
CA ASN A 77 10.01 -1.07 11.62
C ASN A 77 9.76 0.00 12.69
N ASP A 78 9.73 1.28 12.32
CA ASP A 78 9.44 2.39 13.23
C ASP A 78 8.05 2.21 13.88
N LEU A 79 7.04 1.78 13.10
CA LEU A 79 5.70 1.47 13.64
C LEU A 79 5.69 0.28 14.61
N GLN A 80 6.48 -0.76 14.35
CA GLN A 80 6.61 -1.88 15.27
C GLN A 80 7.31 -1.48 16.57
N GLU A 81 8.29 -0.58 16.51
CA GLU A 81 8.97 -0.05 17.69
C GLU A 81 8.05 0.87 18.50
N ASP A 82 7.30 1.77 17.86
CA ASP A 82 6.30 2.60 18.54
C ASP A 82 5.21 1.74 19.23
N GLN A 83 4.73 0.67 18.59
CA GLN A 83 3.75 -0.24 19.21
C GLN A 83 4.33 -1.10 20.35
N LYS A 84 5.65 -1.31 20.40
CA LYS A 84 6.31 -2.06 21.48
C LYS A 84 6.61 -1.22 22.71
N ASN A 85 6.51 0.10 22.62
CA ASN A 85 6.82 1.03 23.69
C ASN A 85 5.59 1.50 24.50
N ASP A 86 4.41 0.87 24.30
CA ASP A 86 3.19 1.13 25.08
C ASP A 86 2.86 -0.02 26.07
#